data_AF-A0A524EL51-F1
#
_entry.id   AF-A0A524EL51-F1
#
_cell.length_a   1.000
_cell.length_b   1.000
_cell.length_c   1.000
_cell.angle_alpha   90.00
_cell.angle_beta   90.00
_cell.angle_gamma   90.00
#
_symmetry.space_group_name_H-M   'P 1'
#
loop_
_entity.id
_entity.type
_entity.pdbx_description
1 polymer ?
#
loop_
_entity_poly.entity_id
_entity_poly.type
_entity_poly.pdbx_seq_one_letter_code
_entity_poly.pdbx_strand_id
1 'polypeptide(L)'
;MKNEEKSTSIKKDKLAIISEMDELKVIANNHLIMKRFPEAIKAAERIINLALEVKMGSVIREQEEFITSIYKILETDKLASIILDDFDNIKSKYQELSKKNKFRDAHNLLSQFKEKYDEYYDVRLISPIKQFLQEEIKRWDCFVAEESSLKLLEPLEIQFNSYIHTNNIPLARDTLEKAKALLQHISLDYIIEKWSHFEAEYLERKKDYQLKGDFDTKMGVIAELTEEYKFQEAHSLLSTLIKMAEEKHFIEYKDKLAAKKRNIEDAERKYKKLLNDITDLEIKLKIDIENEQYESAKDICDQIIKIARFIDQKDLLMKYEKEKETLSDNILEYNRFLALKKNILELSEIAISEVNEEYFSEALDKYKAILSRIQKYLEE
;
A
#
# COMPACT_ATOMS: atom_id res chain seq x y z
N MET A 1 -39.52 105.76 -29.30
CA MET A 1 -39.83 104.53 -30.04
C MET A 1 -38.67 103.96 -30.87
N LYS A 2 -37.66 104.72 -31.33
CA LYS A 2 -36.51 104.16 -32.10
C LYS A 2 -35.38 103.49 -31.27
N ASN A 3 -35.39 103.58 -29.94
CA ASN A 3 -34.37 102.95 -29.06
C ASN A 3 -34.80 101.61 -28.43
N GLU A 4 -36.10 101.27 -28.43
CA GLU A 4 -36.58 99.97 -27.93
C GLU A 4 -36.46 98.87 -29.00
N GLU A 5 -36.61 99.22 -30.29
CA GLU A 5 -36.45 98.28 -31.42
C GLU A 5 -35.01 97.77 -31.59
N LYS A 6 -33.99 98.60 -31.32
CA LYS A 6 -32.57 98.18 -31.35
C LYS A 6 -32.22 97.25 -30.19
N SER A 7 -32.79 97.46 -29.00
CA SER A 7 -32.56 96.62 -27.81
C SER A 7 -33.25 95.25 -27.91
N THR A 8 -34.44 95.20 -28.54
CA THR A 8 -35.16 93.94 -28.79
C THR A 8 -34.53 93.10 -29.90
N SER A 9 -34.00 93.72 -30.98
CA SER A 9 -33.22 93.02 -32.02
C SER A 9 -31.96 92.35 -31.45
N ILE A 10 -31.16 93.07 -30.66
CA ILE A 10 -29.92 92.52 -30.05
C ILE A 10 -30.21 91.36 -29.08
N LYS A 11 -31.34 91.39 -28.36
CA LYS A 11 -31.76 90.27 -27.50
C LYS A 11 -32.25 89.05 -28.29
N LYS A 12 -32.92 89.27 -29.43
CA LYS A 12 -33.42 88.22 -30.31
C LYS A 12 -32.27 87.47 -30.99
N ASP A 13 -31.23 88.20 -31.38
CA ASP A 13 -30.03 87.63 -32.00
C ASP A 13 -29.21 86.80 -30.99
N LYS A 14 -29.08 87.26 -29.73
CA LYS A 14 -28.42 86.46 -28.67
C LYS A 14 -29.15 85.16 -28.34
N LEU A 15 -30.49 85.17 -28.32
CA LEU A 15 -31.30 83.98 -28.07
C LEU A 15 -31.17 82.95 -29.21
N ALA A 16 -31.13 83.41 -30.46
CA ALA A 16 -30.90 82.54 -31.61
C ALA A 16 -29.51 81.88 -31.55
N ILE A 17 -28.47 82.66 -31.20
CA ILE A 17 -27.10 82.15 -31.01
C ILE A 17 -27.05 81.08 -29.91
N ILE A 18 -27.72 81.30 -28.77
CA ILE A 18 -27.77 80.30 -27.68
C ILE A 18 -28.47 79.01 -28.13
N SER A 19 -29.58 79.11 -28.85
CA SER A 19 -30.29 77.94 -29.39
C SER A 19 -29.41 77.14 -30.36
N GLU A 20 -28.67 77.83 -31.24
CA GLU A 20 -27.74 77.18 -32.18
C GLU A 20 -26.59 76.48 -31.44
N MET A 21 -26.06 77.08 -30.37
CA MET A 21 -25.04 76.43 -29.54
C MET A 21 -25.56 75.15 -28.87
N ASP A 22 -26.78 75.14 -28.35
CA ASP A 22 -27.37 73.95 -27.71
C ASP A 22 -27.58 72.80 -28.72
N GLU A 23 -28.06 73.13 -29.93
CA GLU A 23 -28.14 72.15 -31.03
C GLU A 23 -26.76 71.59 -31.40
N LEU A 24 -25.75 72.47 -31.51
CA LEU A 24 -24.38 72.06 -31.81
C LEU A 24 -23.77 71.21 -30.68
N LYS A 25 -24.11 71.44 -29.41
CA LYS A 25 -23.66 70.60 -28.27
C LYS A 25 -24.18 69.18 -28.40
N VAL A 26 -25.45 69.01 -28.79
CA VAL A 26 -26.04 67.69 -29.06
C VAL A 26 -25.31 67.01 -30.24
N ILE A 27 -25.04 67.75 -31.30
CA ILE A 27 -24.31 67.25 -32.48
C ILE A 27 -22.88 66.83 -32.10
N ALA A 28 -22.14 67.64 -31.34
CA ALA A 28 -20.79 67.35 -30.90
C ALA A 28 -20.71 66.07 -30.05
N ASN A 29 -21.63 65.90 -29.10
CA ASN A 29 -21.72 64.69 -28.27
C ASN A 29 -22.09 63.45 -29.10
N ASN A 30 -23.02 63.57 -30.05
CA ASN A 30 -23.35 62.47 -30.95
C ASN A 30 -22.15 62.05 -31.80
N HIS A 31 -21.38 63.02 -32.33
CA HIS A 31 -20.15 62.72 -33.06
C HIS A 31 -19.09 62.06 -32.18
N LEU A 32 -18.96 62.47 -30.92
CA LEU A 32 -18.07 61.83 -29.95
C LEU A 32 -18.45 60.36 -29.71
N ILE A 33 -19.73 60.07 -29.46
CA ILE A 33 -20.24 58.71 -29.26
C ILE A 33 -20.00 57.84 -30.51
N MET A 34 -20.17 58.42 -31.69
CA MET A 34 -19.90 57.75 -32.97
C MET A 34 -18.41 57.67 -33.34
N LYS A 35 -17.49 58.12 -32.47
CA LYS A 35 -16.05 58.20 -32.71
C LYS A 35 -15.65 59.03 -33.94
N ARG A 36 -16.50 59.97 -34.34
CA ARG A 36 -16.25 60.95 -35.41
C ARG A 36 -15.58 62.19 -34.79
N PHE A 37 -14.36 61.99 -34.30
CA PHE A 37 -13.64 62.99 -33.50
C PHE A 37 -13.37 64.31 -34.26
N PRO A 38 -12.97 64.32 -35.55
CA PRO A 38 -12.80 65.57 -36.30
C PRO A 38 -14.09 66.37 -36.42
N GLU A 39 -15.23 65.71 -36.61
CA GLU A 39 -16.55 66.33 -36.69
C GLU A 39 -17.03 66.85 -35.32
N ALA A 40 -16.74 66.11 -34.24
CA ALA A 40 -17.01 66.55 -32.87
C ALA A 40 -16.20 67.81 -32.49
N ILE A 41 -14.91 67.84 -32.85
CA ILE A 41 -14.03 69.01 -32.64
C ILE A 41 -14.54 70.21 -33.45
N LYS A 42 -14.87 70.03 -34.73
CA LYS A 42 -15.43 71.12 -35.57
C LYS A 42 -16.74 71.69 -35.02
N ALA A 43 -17.61 70.84 -34.47
CA ALA A 43 -18.84 71.29 -33.82
C ALA A 43 -18.53 72.11 -32.55
N ALA A 44 -17.57 71.65 -31.73
CA ALA A 44 -17.10 72.37 -30.54
C ALA A 44 -16.43 73.71 -30.86
N GLU A 45 -15.59 73.77 -31.90
CA GLU A 45 -14.97 75.01 -32.41
C GLU A 45 -16.03 76.02 -32.89
N ARG A 46 -17.10 75.54 -33.54
CA ARG A 46 -18.22 76.39 -33.96
C ARG A 46 -18.99 76.95 -32.76
N ILE A 47 -19.18 76.17 -31.70
CA ILE A 47 -19.75 76.65 -30.43
C ILE A 47 -18.85 77.73 -29.81
N ILE A 48 -17.53 77.53 -29.82
CA ILE A 48 -16.57 78.54 -29.31
C ILE A 48 -16.70 79.86 -30.08
N ASN A 49 -16.78 79.80 -31.42
CA ASN A 49 -16.94 81.00 -32.25
C ASN A 49 -18.24 81.75 -31.96
N LEU A 50 -19.36 81.04 -31.84
CA LEU A 50 -20.66 81.62 -31.45
C LEU A 50 -20.62 82.21 -30.03
N ALA A 51 -19.98 81.51 -29.08
CA ALA A 51 -19.84 81.96 -27.71
C ALA A 51 -18.96 83.23 -27.58
N LEU A 52 -17.97 83.41 -28.47
CA LEU A 52 -17.15 84.63 -28.55
C LEU A 52 -17.98 85.85 -28.97
N GLU A 53 -18.90 85.71 -29.93
CA GLU A 53 -19.78 86.80 -30.41
C GLU A 53 -20.68 87.35 -29.28
N VAL A 54 -21.11 86.48 -28.37
CA VAL A 54 -21.97 86.84 -27.23
C VAL A 54 -21.23 86.96 -25.89
N LYS A 55 -19.90 86.81 -25.88
CA LYS A 55 -18.99 86.91 -24.73
C LYS A 55 -19.28 85.92 -23.59
N MET A 56 -19.58 84.66 -23.91
CA MET A 56 -19.87 83.58 -22.95
C MET A 56 -18.62 82.75 -22.61
N GLY A 57 -17.74 83.32 -21.78
CA GLY A 57 -16.45 82.68 -21.42
C GLY A 57 -16.56 81.30 -20.76
N SER A 58 -17.64 81.01 -20.02
CA SER A 58 -17.84 79.69 -19.40
C SER A 58 -18.08 78.58 -20.42
N VAL A 59 -18.79 78.88 -21.52
CA VAL A 59 -19.06 77.92 -22.60
C VAL A 59 -17.81 77.65 -23.42
N ILE A 60 -17.00 78.70 -23.65
CA ILE A 60 -15.70 78.55 -24.33
C ILE A 60 -14.82 77.54 -23.58
N ARG A 61 -14.63 77.73 -22.27
CA ARG A 61 -13.83 76.83 -21.44
C ARG A 61 -14.37 75.38 -21.44
N GLU A 62 -15.68 75.21 -21.33
CA GLU A 62 -16.33 73.89 -21.39
C GLU A 62 -16.01 73.16 -22.72
N GLN A 63 -16.06 73.88 -23.85
CA GLN A 63 -15.74 73.30 -25.15
C GLN A 63 -14.24 73.07 -25.36
N GLU A 64 -13.37 73.93 -24.83
CA GLU A 64 -11.92 73.70 -24.80
C GLU A 64 -11.55 72.44 -24.00
N GLU A 65 -12.19 72.23 -22.85
CA GLU A 65 -12.05 71.00 -22.05
C GLU A 65 -12.58 69.77 -22.80
N PHE A 66 -13.72 69.90 -23.49
CA PHE A 66 -14.27 68.85 -24.35
C PHE A 66 -13.31 68.47 -25.48
N ILE A 67 -12.78 69.45 -26.23
CA ILE A 67 -11.78 69.23 -27.29
C ILE A 67 -10.52 68.58 -26.71
N THR A 68 -10.04 69.05 -25.56
CA THR A 68 -8.88 68.47 -24.85
C THR A 68 -9.13 67.00 -24.48
N SER A 69 -10.35 66.65 -24.04
CA SER A 69 -10.71 65.27 -23.73
C SER A 69 -10.70 64.37 -24.98
N ILE A 70 -11.12 64.91 -26.14
CA ILE A 70 -11.06 64.21 -27.42
C ILE A 70 -9.61 63.97 -27.85
N TYR A 71 -8.74 64.97 -27.72
CA TYR A 71 -7.32 64.79 -28.02
C TYR A 71 -6.64 63.75 -27.13
N LYS A 72 -6.99 63.68 -25.83
CA LYS A 72 -6.52 62.60 -24.93
C LYS A 72 -6.97 61.21 -25.40
N ILE A 73 -8.21 61.07 -25.87
CA ILE A 73 -8.71 59.81 -26.44
C ILE A 73 -7.91 59.43 -27.70
N LEU A 74 -7.67 60.38 -28.60
CA LEU A 74 -6.88 60.17 -29.82
C LEU A 74 -5.43 59.79 -29.52
N GLU A 75 -4.80 60.41 -28.52
CA GLU A 75 -3.44 60.05 -28.06
C GLU A 75 -3.40 58.64 -27.48
N THR A 76 -4.44 58.26 -26.73
CA THR A 76 -4.59 56.92 -26.15
C THR A 76 -4.79 55.85 -27.24
N ASP A 77 -5.64 56.11 -28.23
CA ASP A 77 -5.86 55.23 -29.38
C ASP A 77 -4.59 55.08 -30.24
N LYS A 78 -3.83 56.17 -30.43
CA LYS A 78 -2.54 56.15 -31.13
C LYS A 78 -1.51 55.32 -30.37
N LEU A 79 -1.43 55.47 -29.05
CA LEU A 79 -0.55 54.67 -28.20
C LEU A 79 -0.93 53.19 -28.26
N ALA A 80 -2.23 52.88 -28.20
CA ALA A 80 -2.72 51.51 -28.32
C ALA A 80 -2.37 50.87 -29.68
N SER A 81 -2.40 51.64 -30.78
CA SER A 81 -1.94 51.17 -32.09
C SER A 81 -0.46 50.84 -32.12
N ILE A 82 0.40 51.71 -31.53
CA ILE A 82 1.85 51.48 -31.46
C ILE A 82 2.16 50.22 -30.63
N ILE A 83 1.46 50.05 -29.50
CA ILE A 83 1.59 48.86 -28.65
C ILE A 83 1.18 47.61 -29.41
N LEU A 84 0.10 47.67 -30.21
CA LEU A 84 -0.37 46.54 -31.00
C LEU A 84 0.63 46.14 -32.10
N ASP A 85 1.22 47.11 -32.79
CA ASP A 85 2.25 46.85 -33.82
C ASP A 85 3.51 46.19 -33.21
N ASP A 86 3.95 46.65 -32.04
CA ASP A 86 5.08 46.01 -31.33
C ASP A 86 4.69 44.62 -30.83
N PHE A 87 3.46 44.45 -30.34
CA PHE A 87 2.95 43.17 -29.89
C PHE A 87 2.95 42.11 -31.00
N ASP A 88 2.62 42.44 -32.24
CA ASP A 88 2.64 41.47 -33.35
C ASP A 88 4.05 40.91 -33.62
N ASN A 89 5.08 41.76 -33.47
CA ASN A 89 6.47 41.32 -33.53
C ASN A 89 6.84 40.40 -32.35
N ILE A 90 6.42 40.76 -31.14
CA ILE A 90 6.64 39.96 -29.93
C ILE A 90 5.93 38.62 -30.01
N LYS A 91 4.68 38.59 -30.46
CA LYS A 91 3.86 37.40 -30.66
C LYS A 91 4.52 36.43 -31.64
N SER A 92 5.05 36.95 -32.75
CA SER A 92 5.77 36.14 -33.74
C SER A 92 7.02 35.49 -33.13
N LYS A 93 7.85 36.26 -32.42
CA LYS A 93 9.05 35.73 -31.72
C LYS A 93 8.69 34.74 -30.63
N TYR A 94 7.64 34.99 -29.85
CA TYR A 94 7.14 34.06 -28.84
C TYR A 94 6.78 32.71 -29.45
N GLN A 95 6.08 32.71 -30.59
CA GLN A 95 5.69 31.49 -31.28
C GLN A 95 6.90 30.72 -31.81
N GLU A 96 7.93 31.40 -32.30
CA GLU A 96 9.19 30.75 -32.70
C GLU A 96 9.93 30.11 -31.53
N LEU A 97 10.04 30.80 -30.40
CA LEU A 97 10.66 30.28 -29.19
C LEU A 97 9.88 29.07 -28.64
N SER A 98 8.55 29.15 -28.65
CA SER A 98 7.66 28.05 -28.25
C SER A 98 7.87 26.81 -29.12
N LYS A 99 8.00 26.97 -30.46
CA LYS A 99 8.30 25.86 -31.38
C LYS A 99 9.66 25.20 -31.11
N LYS A 100 10.60 25.94 -30.53
CA LYS A 100 11.93 25.45 -30.15
C LYS A 100 11.97 24.92 -28.71
N ASN A 101 10.83 24.74 -28.05
CA ASN A 101 10.70 24.35 -26.64
C ASN A 101 11.41 25.30 -25.65
N LYS A 102 11.61 26.56 -26.04
CA LYS A 102 12.22 27.59 -25.19
C LYS A 102 11.15 28.41 -24.45
N PHE A 103 10.30 27.73 -23.69
CA PHE A 103 9.14 28.35 -23.04
C PHE A 103 9.52 29.42 -22.01
N ARG A 104 10.59 29.23 -21.24
CA ARG A 104 11.07 30.24 -20.28
C ARG A 104 11.55 31.52 -20.97
N ASP A 105 12.26 31.40 -22.10
CA ASP A 105 12.68 32.55 -22.89
C ASP A 105 11.46 33.25 -23.52
N ALA A 106 10.47 32.48 -23.99
CA ALA A 106 9.22 33.00 -24.54
C ALA A 106 8.41 33.77 -23.48
N HIS A 107 8.26 33.23 -22.27
CA HIS A 107 7.60 33.88 -21.14
C HIS A 107 8.30 35.18 -20.72
N ASN A 108 9.64 35.15 -20.65
CA ASN A 108 10.44 36.32 -20.33
C ASN A 108 10.28 37.43 -21.37
N LEU A 109 10.23 37.07 -22.66
CA LEU A 109 10.01 38.03 -23.75
C LEU A 109 8.66 38.78 -23.59
N LEU A 110 7.59 38.09 -23.22
CA LEU A 110 6.29 38.72 -22.95
C LEU A 110 6.28 39.54 -21.68
N SER A 111 7.01 39.10 -20.64
CA SER A 111 7.13 39.86 -19.39
C SER A 111 7.85 41.19 -19.63
N GLN A 112 8.95 41.18 -20.40
CA GLN A 112 9.65 42.40 -20.81
C GLN A 112 8.77 43.32 -21.66
N PHE A 113 7.93 42.76 -22.55
CA PHE A 113 6.96 43.55 -23.30
C PHE A 113 5.94 44.24 -22.39
N LYS A 114 5.42 43.55 -21.37
CA LYS A 114 4.50 44.15 -20.38
C LYS A 114 5.20 45.26 -19.60
N GLU A 115 6.37 44.97 -19.03
CA GLU A 115 7.14 45.93 -18.24
C GLU A 115 7.45 47.22 -19.02
N LYS A 116 7.78 47.11 -20.32
CA LYS A 116 8.06 48.24 -21.20
C LYS A 116 6.89 49.24 -21.30
N TYR A 117 5.64 48.76 -21.24
CA TYR A 117 4.45 49.58 -21.50
C TYR A 117 3.57 49.81 -20.27
N ASP A 118 3.66 48.96 -19.24
CA ASP A 118 2.81 49.02 -18.04
C ASP A 118 2.96 50.34 -17.25
N GLU A 119 4.09 51.06 -17.38
CA GLU A 119 4.28 52.41 -16.81
C GLU A 119 3.39 53.48 -17.46
N TYR A 120 2.99 53.28 -18.73
CA TYR A 120 2.33 54.28 -19.56
C TYR A 120 0.89 53.88 -19.94
N TYR A 121 0.62 52.59 -20.06
CA TYR A 121 -0.66 52.07 -20.54
C TYR A 121 -0.85 50.61 -20.13
N ASP A 122 -2.02 50.27 -19.56
CA ASP A 122 -2.36 48.87 -19.26
C ASP A 122 -2.62 48.10 -20.56
N VAL A 123 -1.63 47.33 -21.01
CA VAL A 123 -1.69 46.54 -22.25
C VAL A 123 -2.83 45.51 -22.27
N ARG A 124 -3.38 45.15 -21.10
CA ARG A 124 -4.51 44.21 -20.98
C ARG A 124 -5.84 44.82 -21.43
N LEU A 125 -5.89 46.13 -21.67
CA LEU A 125 -7.07 46.80 -22.25
C LEU A 125 -7.18 46.56 -23.76
N ILE A 126 -6.09 46.14 -24.43
CA ILE A 126 -6.08 45.82 -25.85
C ILE A 126 -6.52 44.36 -26.04
N SER A 127 -7.68 44.15 -26.67
CA SER A 127 -8.34 42.83 -26.74
C SER A 127 -7.47 41.70 -27.30
N PRO A 128 -6.76 41.86 -28.45
CA PRO A 128 -5.87 40.81 -28.96
C PRO A 128 -4.75 40.42 -27.98
N ILE A 129 -4.18 41.40 -27.27
CA ILE A 129 -3.11 41.18 -26.29
C ILE A 129 -3.68 40.44 -25.09
N LYS A 130 -4.83 40.89 -24.55
CA LYS A 130 -5.50 40.25 -23.43
C LYS A 130 -5.77 38.76 -23.68
N GLN A 131 -6.32 38.42 -24.84
CA GLN A 131 -6.62 37.03 -25.20
C GLN A 131 -5.35 36.18 -25.24
N PHE A 132 -4.30 36.70 -25.87
CA PHE A 132 -3.03 35.98 -25.96
C PHE A 132 -2.36 35.77 -24.60
N LEU A 133 -2.38 36.79 -23.73
CA LEU A 133 -1.84 36.67 -22.37
C LEU A 133 -2.60 35.64 -21.53
N GLN A 134 -3.92 35.53 -21.71
CA GLN A 134 -4.71 34.50 -21.02
C GLN A 134 -4.35 33.08 -21.48
N GLU A 135 -4.11 32.88 -22.77
CA GLU A 135 -3.64 31.59 -23.30
C GLU A 135 -2.23 31.27 -22.83
N GLU A 136 -1.37 32.28 -22.79
CA GLU A 136 0.02 32.13 -22.38
C GLU A 136 0.16 31.76 -20.91
N ILE A 137 -0.61 32.40 -20.01
CA ILE A 137 -0.64 32.03 -18.58
C ILE A 137 -0.98 30.54 -18.42
N LYS A 138 -2.00 30.03 -19.12
CA LYS A 138 -2.34 28.61 -19.07
C LYS A 138 -1.19 27.71 -19.52
N ARG A 139 -0.49 28.09 -20.59
CA ARG A 139 0.66 27.33 -21.10
C ARG A 139 1.84 27.38 -20.14
N TRP A 140 2.09 28.54 -19.53
CA TRP A 140 3.12 28.74 -18.53
C TRP A 140 2.84 27.90 -17.28
N ASP A 141 1.62 27.92 -16.76
CA ASP A 141 1.21 27.12 -15.61
C ASP A 141 1.42 25.63 -15.88
N CYS A 142 1.03 25.14 -17.08
CA CYS A 142 1.31 23.76 -17.50
C CYS A 142 2.82 23.47 -17.54
N PHE A 143 3.62 24.35 -18.13
CA PHE A 143 5.09 24.19 -18.21
C PHE A 143 5.74 24.14 -16.82
N VAL A 144 5.34 25.03 -15.90
CA VAL A 144 5.86 25.07 -14.53
C VAL A 144 5.45 23.82 -13.75
N ALA A 145 4.22 23.35 -13.91
CA ALA A 145 3.75 22.11 -13.30
C ALA A 145 4.53 20.89 -13.81
N GLU A 146 4.80 20.82 -15.11
CA GLU A 146 5.63 19.78 -15.73
C GLU A 146 7.08 19.84 -15.22
N GLU A 147 7.72 21.03 -15.21
CA GLU A 147 9.09 21.23 -14.71
C GLU A 147 9.21 20.82 -13.23
N SER A 148 8.22 21.17 -12.41
CA SER A 148 8.17 20.79 -10.99
C SER A 148 8.00 19.28 -10.82
N SER A 149 7.11 18.66 -11.61
CA SER A 149 6.86 17.22 -11.55
C SER A 149 8.10 16.42 -11.95
N LEU A 150 8.82 16.85 -12.99
CA LEU A 150 10.08 16.23 -13.41
C LEU A 150 11.14 16.24 -12.30
N LYS A 151 11.33 17.36 -11.60
CA LYS A 151 12.29 17.46 -10.47
C LYS A 151 11.92 16.53 -9.31
N LEU A 152 10.63 16.28 -9.10
CA LEU A 152 10.16 15.37 -8.05
C LEU A 152 10.23 13.89 -8.45
N LEU A 153 10.23 13.58 -9.75
CA LEU A 153 10.38 12.21 -10.24
C LEU A 153 11.81 11.67 -10.11
N GLU A 154 12.84 12.52 -10.26
CA GLU A 154 14.25 12.10 -10.12
C GLU A 154 14.56 11.37 -8.80
N PRO A 155 14.23 11.91 -7.60
CA PRO A 155 14.48 11.20 -6.35
C PRO A 155 13.61 9.95 -6.21
N LEU A 156 12.40 9.93 -6.76
CA LEU A 156 11.53 8.75 -6.73
C LEU A 156 12.09 7.61 -7.59
N GLU A 157 12.70 7.92 -8.73
CA GLU A 157 13.38 6.93 -9.55
C GLU A 157 14.52 6.26 -8.78
N ILE A 158 15.35 7.06 -8.09
CA ILE A 158 16.46 6.54 -7.27
C ILE A 158 15.92 5.64 -6.16
N GLN A 159 14.87 6.08 -5.47
CA GLN A 159 14.22 5.29 -4.42
C GLN A 159 13.64 3.99 -4.96
N PHE A 160 12.91 4.05 -6.08
CA PHE A 160 12.32 2.88 -6.72
C PHE A 160 13.36 1.83 -7.07
N ASN A 161 14.42 2.24 -7.77
CA ASN A 161 15.53 1.34 -8.15
C ASN A 161 16.20 0.70 -6.93
N SER A 162 16.41 1.48 -5.86
CA SER A 162 16.95 0.97 -4.60
C SER A 162 16.02 -0.07 -3.96
N TYR A 163 14.71 0.21 -3.88
CA TYR A 163 13.74 -0.69 -3.28
C TYR A 163 13.54 -1.97 -4.10
N ILE A 164 13.49 -1.89 -5.43
CA ILE A 164 13.44 -3.06 -6.29
C ILE A 164 14.70 -3.92 -6.13
N HIS A 165 15.89 -3.30 -6.10
CA HIS A 165 17.14 -4.04 -5.93
C HIS A 165 17.24 -4.74 -4.58
N THR A 166 16.77 -4.08 -3.51
CA THR A 166 16.70 -4.65 -2.15
C THR A 166 15.46 -5.51 -1.89
N ASN A 167 14.64 -5.76 -2.93
CA ASN A 167 13.40 -6.54 -2.87
C ASN A 167 12.38 -6.03 -1.83
N ASN A 168 12.38 -4.72 -1.54
CA ASN A 168 11.41 -4.07 -0.67
C ASN A 168 10.16 -3.68 -1.49
N ILE A 169 9.37 -4.69 -1.85
CA ILE A 169 8.19 -4.56 -2.71
C ILE A 169 7.15 -3.56 -2.15
N PRO A 170 6.84 -3.50 -0.84
CA PRO A 170 5.91 -2.51 -0.31
C PRO A 170 6.36 -1.06 -0.58
N LEU A 171 7.62 -0.72 -0.31
CA LEU A 171 8.11 0.65 -0.54
C LEU A 171 8.25 0.98 -2.04
N ALA A 172 8.62 0.00 -2.87
CA ALA A 172 8.63 0.16 -4.32
C ALA A 172 7.23 0.51 -4.87
N ARG A 173 6.19 -0.13 -4.33
CA ARG A 173 4.78 0.17 -4.67
C ARG A 173 4.42 1.61 -4.31
N ASP A 174 4.67 2.02 -3.07
CA ASP A 174 4.34 3.37 -2.61
C ASP A 174 5.04 4.44 -3.46
N THR A 175 6.26 4.13 -3.90
CA THR A 175 7.05 5.00 -4.80
C THR A 175 6.40 5.12 -6.18
N LEU A 176 5.94 4.00 -6.77
CA LEU A 176 5.19 4.01 -8.04
C LEU A 176 3.87 4.79 -7.93
N GLU A 177 3.13 4.64 -6.83
CA GLU A 177 1.87 5.36 -6.63
C GLU A 177 2.10 6.88 -6.56
N LYS A 178 3.17 7.31 -5.87
CA LYS A 178 3.60 8.73 -5.86
C LYS A 178 4.01 9.22 -7.24
N ALA A 179 4.80 8.43 -7.97
CA ALA A 179 5.23 8.79 -9.33
C ALA A 179 4.04 8.89 -10.29
N LYS A 180 3.07 7.98 -10.20
CA LYS A 180 1.84 7.97 -11.02
C LYS A 180 1.01 9.24 -10.86
N ALA A 181 0.96 9.82 -9.66
CA ALA A 181 0.31 11.10 -9.44
C ALA A 181 1.02 12.25 -10.17
N LEU A 182 2.36 12.26 -10.15
CA LEU A 182 3.18 13.28 -10.83
C LEU A 182 3.16 13.14 -12.36
N LEU A 183 3.07 11.92 -12.88
CA LEU A 183 3.02 11.64 -14.32
C LEU A 183 1.77 12.20 -15.00
N GLN A 184 0.69 12.50 -14.27
CA GLN A 184 -0.52 13.13 -14.83
C GLN A 184 -0.26 14.51 -15.43
N HIS A 185 0.82 15.18 -15.03
CA HIS A 185 1.19 16.52 -15.48
C HIS A 185 2.31 16.53 -16.52
N ILE A 186 2.75 15.35 -17.00
CA ILE A 186 3.89 15.21 -17.90
C ILE A 186 3.39 14.80 -19.29
N SER A 187 3.89 15.49 -20.30
CA SER A 187 3.59 15.26 -21.72
C SER A 187 4.72 14.54 -22.47
N LEU A 188 5.87 14.34 -21.81
CA LEU A 188 7.04 13.70 -22.38
C LEU A 188 6.90 12.17 -22.41
N ASP A 189 6.61 11.63 -23.59
CA ASP A 189 6.39 10.18 -23.81
C ASP A 189 7.54 9.32 -23.25
N TYR A 190 8.79 9.73 -23.44
CA TYR A 190 9.95 8.95 -22.97
C TYR A 190 9.98 8.77 -21.44
N ILE A 191 9.47 9.74 -20.67
CA ILE A 191 9.35 9.63 -19.21
C ILE A 191 8.22 8.67 -18.83
N ILE A 192 7.08 8.76 -19.51
CA ILE A 192 5.93 7.89 -19.29
C ILE A 192 6.29 6.43 -19.60
N GLU A 193 6.97 6.20 -20.71
CA GLU A 193 7.45 4.87 -21.10
C GLU A 193 8.44 4.30 -20.08
N LYS A 194 9.38 5.12 -19.60
CA LYS A 194 10.35 4.72 -18.56
C LYS A 194 9.65 4.25 -17.28
N TRP A 195 8.68 5.02 -16.79
CA TRP A 195 7.93 4.63 -15.59
C TRP A 195 6.98 3.44 -15.82
N SER A 196 6.49 3.26 -17.05
CA SER A 196 5.75 2.05 -17.43
C SER A 196 6.64 0.81 -17.39
N HIS A 197 7.92 0.93 -17.77
CA HIS A 197 8.90 -0.15 -17.63
C HIS A 197 9.16 -0.49 -16.15
N PHE A 198 9.30 0.52 -15.29
CA PHE A 198 9.41 0.32 -13.84
C PHE A 198 8.18 -0.39 -13.24
N GLU A 199 6.96 -0.03 -13.68
CA GLU A 199 5.75 -0.72 -13.23
C GLU A 199 5.75 -2.20 -13.66
N ALA A 200 6.20 -2.51 -14.88
CA ALA A 200 6.35 -3.88 -15.35
C ALA A 200 7.38 -4.68 -14.53
N GLU A 201 8.55 -4.11 -14.26
CA GLU A 201 9.58 -4.73 -13.42
C GLU A 201 9.06 -4.99 -11.99
N TYR A 202 8.37 -4.02 -11.39
CA TYR A 202 7.73 -4.19 -10.09
C TYR A 202 6.74 -5.35 -10.07
N LEU A 203 5.89 -5.48 -11.10
CA LEU A 203 4.90 -6.55 -11.17
C LEU A 203 5.55 -7.93 -11.28
N GLU A 204 6.67 -8.04 -11.98
CA GLU A 204 7.46 -9.26 -12.04
C GLU A 204 8.06 -9.60 -10.67
N ARG A 205 8.75 -8.65 -10.05
CA ARG A 205 9.36 -8.85 -8.71
C ARG A 205 8.33 -9.13 -7.62
N LYS A 206 7.15 -8.54 -7.70
CA LYS A 206 6.04 -8.79 -6.77
C LYS A 206 5.58 -10.25 -6.83
N LYS A 207 5.50 -10.84 -8.04
CA LYS A 207 5.13 -12.26 -8.19
C LYS A 207 6.16 -13.15 -7.52
N ASP A 208 7.44 -12.88 -7.74
CA ASP A 208 8.53 -13.64 -7.11
C ASP A 208 8.51 -13.50 -5.59
N TYR A 209 8.29 -12.29 -5.07
CA TYR A 209 8.16 -12.05 -3.63
C TYR A 209 7.01 -12.84 -3.01
N GLN A 210 5.84 -12.85 -3.65
CA GLN A 210 4.68 -13.63 -3.17
C GLN A 210 4.96 -15.13 -3.18
N LEU A 211 5.57 -15.64 -4.25
CA LEU A 211 5.96 -17.05 -4.35
C LEU A 211 6.95 -17.46 -3.25
N LYS A 212 7.90 -16.58 -2.89
CA LYS A 212 8.83 -16.83 -1.78
C LYS A 212 8.11 -16.86 -0.42
N GLY A 213 7.13 -15.97 -0.20
CA GLY A 213 6.28 -16.00 1.00
C GLY A 213 5.48 -17.29 1.14
N ASP A 214 4.90 -17.78 0.03
CA ASP A 214 4.21 -19.08 -0.01
C ASP A 214 5.17 -20.23 0.27
N PHE A 215 6.42 -20.11 -0.19
CA PHE A 215 7.49 -21.08 0.06
C PHE A 215 7.82 -21.20 1.54
N ASP A 216 8.05 -20.07 2.21
CA ASP A 216 8.35 -20.02 3.64
C ASP A 216 7.19 -20.56 4.49
N THR A 217 5.96 -20.24 4.10
CA THR A 217 4.75 -20.77 4.76
C THR A 217 4.68 -22.29 4.67
N LYS A 218 4.86 -22.86 3.46
CA LYS A 218 4.87 -24.31 3.26
C LYS A 218 6.04 -24.99 3.99
N MET A 219 7.19 -24.33 4.10
CA MET A 219 8.32 -24.83 4.91
C MET A 219 7.98 -24.94 6.40
N GLY A 220 7.15 -24.01 6.91
CA GLY A 220 6.57 -24.09 8.26
C GLY A 220 5.66 -25.30 8.41
N VAL A 221 4.73 -25.51 7.48
CA VAL A 221 3.82 -26.68 7.48
C VAL A 221 4.59 -28.01 7.46
N ILE A 222 5.69 -28.10 6.70
CA ILE A 222 6.55 -29.29 6.71
C ILE A 222 7.14 -29.53 8.11
N ALA A 223 7.49 -28.48 8.86
CA ALA A 223 7.97 -28.62 10.24
C ALA A 223 6.91 -29.26 11.14
N GLU A 224 5.69 -28.71 11.10
CA GLU A 224 4.55 -29.19 11.89
C GLU A 224 4.23 -30.66 11.55
N LEU A 225 4.13 -31.00 10.26
CA LEU A 225 3.91 -32.40 9.84
C LEU A 225 5.03 -33.35 10.32
N THR A 226 6.26 -32.88 10.43
CA THR A 226 7.38 -33.68 10.94
C THR A 226 7.25 -33.92 12.45
N GLU A 227 6.84 -32.90 13.20
CA GLU A 227 6.57 -33.00 14.64
C GLU A 227 5.37 -33.89 14.96
N GLU A 228 4.36 -33.88 14.09
CA GLU A 228 3.19 -34.77 14.15
C GLU A 228 3.44 -36.18 13.59
N TYR A 229 4.68 -36.53 13.27
CA TYR A 229 5.07 -37.84 12.69
C TYR A 229 4.39 -38.19 11.34
N LYS A 230 3.84 -37.20 10.63
CA LYS A 230 3.20 -37.34 9.31
C LYS A 230 4.23 -37.28 8.18
N PHE A 231 5.22 -38.17 8.22
CA PHE A 231 6.40 -38.11 7.35
C PHE A 231 6.09 -38.20 5.85
N GLN A 232 5.11 -39.02 5.45
CA GLN A 232 4.75 -39.17 4.04
C GLN A 232 4.22 -37.86 3.44
N GLU A 233 3.40 -37.13 4.19
CA GLU A 233 2.83 -35.84 3.79
C GLU A 233 3.92 -34.76 3.75
N ALA A 234 4.81 -34.77 4.75
CA ALA A 234 5.98 -33.88 4.79
C ALA A 234 6.91 -34.08 3.58
N HIS A 235 7.23 -35.34 3.22
CA HIS A 235 8.05 -35.67 2.03
C HIS A 235 7.37 -35.27 0.72
N SER A 236 6.06 -35.51 0.61
CA SER A 236 5.27 -35.12 -0.58
C SER A 236 5.30 -33.61 -0.79
N LEU A 237 5.00 -32.85 0.26
CA LEU A 237 5.01 -31.38 0.21
C LEU A 237 6.42 -30.83 -0.06
N LEU A 238 7.45 -31.39 0.57
CA LEU A 238 8.85 -31.02 0.30
C LEU A 238 9.24 -31.29 -1.15
N SER A 239 8.82 -32.42 -1.72
CA SER A 239 9.10 -32.76 -3.12
C SER A 239 8.45 -31.77 -4.08
N THR A 240 7.23 -31.32 -3.78
CA THR A 240 6.56 -30.25 -4.54
C THR A 240 7.32 -28.93 -4.43
N LEU A 241 7.80 -28.56 -3.23
CA LEU A 241 8.61 -27.36 -3.06
C LEU A 241 9.95 -27.42 -3.81
N ILE A 242 10.63 -28.56 -3.83
CA ILE A 242 11.87 -28.74 -4.58
C ILE A 242 11.62 -28.51 -6.08
N LYS A 243 10.59 -29.12 -6.65
CA LYS A 243 10.23 -28.90 -8.07
C LYS A 243 9.93 -27.44 -8.36
N MET A 244 9.13 -26.79 -7.51
CA MET A 244 8.81 -25.37 -7.66
C MET A 244 10.07 -24.48 -7.60
N ALA A 245 11.00 -24.77 -6.69
CA ALA A 245 12.25 -24.01 -6.57
C ALA A 245 13.16 -24.20 -7.80
N GLU A 246 13.20 -25.40 -8.36
CA GLU A 246 13.94 -25.71 -9.59
C GLU A 246 13.35 -24.99 -10.80
N GLU A 247 12.03 -25.06 -10.99
CA GLU A 247 11.31 -24.40 -12.09
C GLU A 247 11.43 -22.87 -12.05
N LYS A 248 11.50 -22.29 -10.84
CA LYS A 248 11.62 -20.83 -10.64
C LYS A 248 13.05 -20.35 -10.41
N HIS A 249 14.04 -21.24 -10.48
CA HIS A 249 15.45 -20.94 -10.24
C HIS A 249 15.70 -20.22 -8.90
N PHE A 250 14.99 -20.60 -7.84
CA PHE A 250 15.18 -20.06 -6.48
C PHE A 250 16.36 -20.74 -5.78
N ILE A 251 17.56 -20.42 -6.26
CA ILE A 251 18.83 -21.04 -5.83
C ILE A 251 19.05 -20.90 -4.32
N GLU A 252 18.63 -19.78 -3.73
CA GLU A 252 18.78 -19.49 -2.30
C GLU A 252 18.03 -20.46 -1.38
N TYR A 253 17.03 -21.19 -1.91
CA TYR A 253 16.28 -22.18 -1.14
C TYR A 253 16.89 -23.58 -1.18
N LYS A 254 17.85 -23.84 -2.08
CA LYS A 254 18.43 -25.17 -2.30
C LYS A 254 18.98 -25.78 -1.01
N ASP A 255 19.78 -25.03 -0.27
CA ASP A 255 20.39 -25.52 0.96
C ASP A 255 19.37 -25.70 2.08
N LYS A 256 18.38 -24.80 2.18
CA LYS A 256 17.27 -24.90 3.15
C LYS A 256 16.44 -26.16 2.90
N LEU A 257 16.10 -26.44 1.65
CA LEU A 257 15.34 -27.64 1.26
C LEU A 257 16.13 -28.92 1.52
N ALA A 258 17.43 -28.93 1.20
CA ALA A 258 18.31 -30.07 1.47
C ALA A 258 18.44 -30.33 2.97
N ALA A 259 18.61 -29.28 3.78
CA ALA A 259 18.62 -29.39 5.23
C ALA A 259 17.29 -29.94 5.77
N LYS A 260 16.15 -29.44 5.26
CA LYS A 260 14.83 -29.91 5.67
C LYS A 260 14.61 -31.37 5.32
N LYS A 261 15.04 -31.80 4.12
CA LYS A 261 15.00 -33.21 3.70
C LYS A 261 15.72 -34.12 4.70
N ARG A 262 16.96 -33.77 5.05
CA ARG A 262 17.75 -34.53 6.03
C ARG A 262 17.07 -34.59 7.39
N ASN A 263 16.48 -33.47 7.84
CA ASN A 263 15.78 -33.42 9.13
C ASN A 263 14.56 -34.35 9.16
N ILE A 264 13.77 -34.40 8.06
CA ILE A 264 12.63 -35.32 7.95
C ILE A 264 13.14 -36.78 7.99
N GLU A 265 14.16 -37.10 7.18
CA GLU A 265 14.74 -38.45 7.12
C GLU A 265 15.32 -38.89 8.48
N ASP A 266 15.97 -37.99 9.21
CA ASP A 266 16.50 -38.24 10.55
C ASP A 266 15.40 -38.49 11.58
N ALA A 267 14.35 -37.65 11.57
CA ALA A 267 13.20 -37.81 12.45
C ALA A 267 12.46 -39.11 12.17
N GLU A 268 12.22 -39.43 10.90
CA GLU A 268 11.57 -40.66 10.46
C GLU A 268 12.38 -41.91 10.86
N ARG A 269 13.71 -41.89 10.70
CA ARG A 269 14.58 -42.98 11.15
C ARG A 269 14.51 -43.21 12.65
N LYS A 270 14.54 -42.14 13.45
CA LYS A 270 14.40 -42.24 14.91
C LYS A 270 13.04 -42.80 15.31
N TYR A 271 11.97 -42.32 14.68
CA TYR A 271 10.61 -42.81 14.92
C TYR A 271 10.47 -44.31 14.58
N LYS A 272 10.95 -44.74 13.41
CA LYS A 272 10.97 -46.16 13.01
C LYS A 272 11.74 -47.04 13.99
N LYS A 273 12.87 -46.55 14.51
CA LYS A 273 13.63 -47.26 15.54
C LYS A 273 12.79 -47.47 16.80
N LEU A 274 12.08 -46.44 17.28
CA LEU A 274 11.22 -46.55 18.46
C LEU A 274 10.07 -47.55 18.26
N LEU A 275 9.48 -47.62 17.05
CA LEU A 275 8.47 -48.61 16.72
C LEU A 275 9.03 -50.05 16.73
N ASN A 276 10.25 -50.24 16.23
CA ASN A 276 10.93 -51.53 16.32
C ASN A 276 11.24 -51.90 17.79
N ASP A 277 11.72 -50.94 18.58
CA ASP A 277 12.00 -51.15 20.01
C ASP A 277 10.71 -51.56 20.75
N ILE A 278 9.55 -50.96 20.42
CA ILE A 278 8.24 -51.40 20.93
C ILE A 278 7.97 -52.85 20.52
N THR A 279 8.14 -53.20 19.25
CA THR A 279 7.86 -54.56 18.74
C THR A 279 8.71 -55.62 19.45
N ASP A 280 10.00 -55.34 19.66
CA ASP A 280 10.90 -56.22 20.41
C ASP A 280 10.48 -56.37 21.88
N LEU A 281 10.01 -55.28 22.50
CA LEU A 281 9.45 -55.32 23.85
C LEU A 281 8.12 -56.09 23.90
N GLU A 282 7.24 -55.97 22.90
CA GLU A 282 6.00 -56.74 22.82
C GLU A 282 6.27 -58.26 22.76
N ILE A 283 7.32 -58.68 22.03
CA ILE A 283 7.74 -60.08 21.97
C ILE A 283 8.24 -60.56 23.34
N LYS A 284 9.10 -59.78 23.99
CA LYS A 284 9.62 -60.10 25.34
C LYS A 284 8.49 -60.17 26.37
N LEU A 285 7.56 -59.22 26.32
CA LEU A 285 6.40 -59.19 27.20
C LEU A 285 5.62 -60.51 27.12
N LYS A 286 5.35 -60.96 25.90
CA LYS A 286 4.62 -62.21 25.68
C LYS A 286 5.36 -63.42 26.27
N ILE A 287 6.68 -63.50 26.09
CA ILE A 287 7.52 -64.56 26.65
C ILE A 287 7.49 -64.53 28.19
N ASP A 288 7.59 -63.35 28.80
CA ASP A 288 7.59 -63.22 30.26
C ASP A 288 6.22 -63.59 30.86
N ILE A 289 5.12 -63.24 30.18
CA ILE A 289 3.76 -63.65 30.58
C ILE A 289 3.60 -65.17 30.48
N GLU A 290 4.05 -65.79 29.39
CA GLU A 290 3.99 -67.25 29.19
C GLU A 290 4.80 -68.03 30.25
N ASN A 291 5.86 -67.42 30.78
CA ASN A 291 6.71 -67.99 31.82
C ASN A 291 6.32 -67.57 33.26
N GLU A 292 5.16 -66.93 33.44
CA GLU A 292 4.66 -66.42 34.74
C GLU A 292 5.62 -65.42 35.43
N GLN A 293 6.49 -64.74 34.65
CA GLN A 293 7.44 -63.75 35.14
C GLN A 293 6.80 -62.35 35.21
N TYR A 294 5.73 -62.22 35.99
CA TYR A 294 4.85 -61.04 35.93
C TYR A 294 5.50 -59.70 36.31
N GLU A 295 6.46 -59.68 37.23
CA GLU A 295 7.19 -58.44 37.57
C GLU A 295 8.04 -57.94 36.39
N SER A 296 8.74 -58.85 35.69
CA SER A 296 9.52 -58.51 34.49
C SER A 296 8.60 -58.04 33.36
N ALA A 297 7.46 -58.73 33.16
CA ALA A 297 6.44 -58.32 32.21
C ALA A 297 5.92 -56.89 32.50
N LYS A 298 5.70 -56.55 33.78
CA LYS A 298 5.25 -55.22 34.20
C LYS A 298 6.29 -54.13 33.90
N ASP A 299 7.58 -54.41 34.14
CA ASP A 299 8.67 -53.50 33.79
C ASP A 299 8.77 -53.28 32.28
N ILE A 300 8.49 -54.30 31.47
CA ILE A 300 8.42 -54.17 30.01
C ILE A 300 7.26 -53.27 29.59
N CYS A 301 6.07 -53.44 30.18
CA CYS A 301 4.94 -52.53 29.95
C CYS A 301 5.31 -51.07 30.25
N ASP A 302 6.04 -50.81 31.34
CA ASP A 302 6.52 -49.46 31.67
C ASP A 302 7.45 -48.87 30.62
N GLN A 303 8.32 -49.69 30.02
CA GLN A 303 9.19 -49.27 28.92
C GLN A 303 8.37 -48.94 27.67
N ILE A 304 7.38 -49.77 27.31
CA ILE A 304 6.50 -49.52 26.16
C ILE A 304 5.68 -48.25 26.38
N ILE A 305 5.08 -48.06 27.56
CA ILE A 305 4.34 -46.84 27.94
C ILE A 305 5.22 -45.60 27.79
N LYS A 306 6.48 -45.68 28.27
CA LYS A 306 7.42 -44.56 28.16
C LYS A 306 7.70 -44.18 26.71
N ILE A 307 7.91 -45.17 25.84
CA ILE A 307 8.11 -44.92 24.40
C ILE A 307 6.83 -44.36 23.77
N ALA A 308 5.66 -44.97 24.04
CA ALA A 308 4.37 -44.55 23.50
C ALA A 308 4.03 -43.10 23.88
N ARG A 309 4.29 -42.67 25.12
CA ARG A 309 4.17 -41.26 25.54
C ARG A 309 5.10 -40.34 24.76
N PHE A 310 6.33 -40.78 24.53
CA PHE A 310 7.33 -39.98 23.81
C PHE A 310 6.94 -39.74 22.34
N ILE A 311 6.26 -40.69 21.70
CA ILE A 311 5.80 -40.59 20.30
C ILE A 311 4.31 -40.25 20.16
N ASP A 312 3.65 -39.83 21.25
CA ASP A 312 2.21 -39.51 21.33
C ASP A 312 1.25 -40.56 20.72
N GLN A 313 1.56 -41.85 20.88
CA GLN A 313 0.67 -42.93 20.44
C GLN A 313 -0.32 -43.34 21.54
N LYS A 314 -1.45 -42.64 21.59
CA LYS A 314 -2.50 -42.80 22.62
C LYS A 314 -3.09 -44.20 22.68
N ASP A 315 -3.28 -44.87 21.55
CA ASP A 315 -3.86 -46.21 21.52
C ASP A 315 -2.91 -47.25 22.16
N LEU A 316 -1.61 -47.17 21.85
CA LEU A 316 -0.59 -47.99 22.51
C LEU A 316 -0.51 -47.68 24.01
N LEU A 317 -0.55 -46.39 24.36
CA LEU A 317 -0.53 -45.96 25.76
C LEU A 317 -1.64 -46.64 26.56
N MET A 318 -2.88 -46.53 26.09
CA MET A 318 -4.05 -47.10 26.76
C MET A 318 -3.98 -48.63 26.83
N LYS A 319 -3.56 -49.28 25.74
CA LYS A 319 -3.39 -50.75 25.68
C LYS A 319 -2.45 -51.22 26.79
N TYR A 320 -1.27 -50.62 26.90
CA TYR A 320 -0.24 -51.07 27.82
C TYR A 320 -0.44 -50.61 29.26
N GLU A 321 -1.13 -49.48 29.50
CA GLU A 321 -1.57 -49.11 30.85
C GLU A 321 -2.56 -50.13 31.42
N LYS A 322 -3.52 -50.60 30.60
CA LYS A 322 -4.46 -51.66 30.99
C LYS A 322 -3.79 -53.02 31.20
N GLU A 323 -2.87 -53.39 30.31
CA GLU A 323 -2.10 -54.64 30.44
C GLU A 323 -1.29 -54.63 31.75
N LYS A 324 -0.68 -53.49 32.07
CA LYS A 324 0.07 -53.30 33.32
C LYS A 324 -0.80 -53.45 34.58
N GLU A 325 -2.03 -52.97 34.53
CA GLU A 325 -3.00 -53.14 35.62
C GLU A 325 -3.34 -54.63 35.82
N THR A 326 -3.65 -55.32 34.72
CA THR A 326 -3.92 -56.78 34.72
C THR A 326 -2.74 -57.57 35.29
N LEU A 327 -1.51 -57.24 34.91
CA LEU A 327 -0.31 -57.86 35.47
C LEU A 327 -0.15 -57.59 36.97
N SER A 328 -0.56 -56.41 37.45
CA SER A 328 -0.50 -56.09 38.88
C SER A 328 -1.48 -56.94 39.70
N ASP A 329 -2.66 -57.24 39.14
CA ASP A 329 -3.61 -58.17 39.75
C ASP A 329 -3.05 -59.60 39.78
N ASN A 330 -2.45 -60.06 38.68
CA ASN A 330 -1.81 -61.39 38.61
C ASN A 330 -0.65 -61.52 39.62
N ILE A 331 0.17 -60.48 39.80
CA ILE A 331 1.25 -60.46 40.82
C ILE A 331 0.66 -60.61 42.22
N LEU A 332 -0.45 -59.92 42.51
CA LEU A 332 -1.12 -60.01 43.81
C LEU A 332 -1.63 -61.44 44.07
N GLU A 333 -2.31 -62.03 43.10
CA GLU A 333 -2.83 -63.40 43.19
C GLU A 333 -1.68 -64.42 43.34
N TYR A 334 -0.63 -64.31 42.53
CA TYR A 334 0.54 -65.18 42.61
C TYR A 334 1.24 -65.09 43.97
N ASN A 335 1.38 -63.89 44.52
CA ASN A 335 1.94 -63.69 45.86
C ASN A 335 1.05 -64.31 46.96
N ARG A 336 -0.29 -64.20 46.84
CA ARG A 336 -1.22 -64.88 47.74
C ARG A 336 -1.05 -66.40 47.66
N PHE A 337 -0.95 -66.95 46.45
CA PHE A 337 -0.71 -68.38 46.23
C PHE A 337 0.62 -68.83 46.83
N LEU A 338 1.72 -68.09 46.63
CA LEU A 338 3.02 -68.42 47.22
C LEU A 338 3.00 -68.38 48.75
N ALA A 339 2.32 -67.39 49.34
CA ALA A 339 2.15 -67.30 50.78
C ALA A 339 1.36 -68.50 51.33
N LEU A 340 0.30 -68.93 50.64
CA LEU A 340 -0.45 -70.14 50.96
C LEU A 340 0.44 -71.38 50.86
N LYS A 341 1.14 -71.56 49.74
CA LYS A 341 2.03 -72.71 49.48
C LYS A 341 3.08 -72.84 50.59
N LYS A 342 3.73 -71.75 50.98
CA LYS A 342 4.70 -71.73 52.08
C LYS A 342 4.05 -72.17 53.40
N ASN A 343 2.90 -71.60 53.74
CA ASN A 343 2.15 -71.97 54.95
C ASN A 343 1.75 -73.45 54.98
N ILE A 344 1.37 -74.02 53.83
CA ILE A 344 1.01 -75.44 53.72
C ILE A 344 2.25 -76.32 53.92
N LEU A 345 3.37 -75.97 53.29
CA LEU A 345 4.62 -76.73 53.43
C LEU A 345 5.11 -76.74 54.88
N GLU A 346 5.14 -75.58 55.56
CA GLU A 346 5.52 -75.49 56.97
C GLU A 346 4.61 -76.34 57.88
N LEU A 347 3.29 -76.27 57.69
CA LEU A 347 2.35 -77.10 58.45
C LEU A 347 2.50 -78.59 58.13
N SER A 348 2.78 -78.93 56.88
CA SER A 348 2.95 -80.32 56.45
C SER A 348 4.22 -80.92 57.04
N GLU A 349 5.31 -80.18 57.09
CA GLU A 349 6.56 -80.62 57.73
C GLU A 349 6.35 -80.90 59.22
N ILE A 350 5.67 -79.99 59.93
CA ILE A 350 5.32 -80.17 61.35
C ILE A 350 4.43 -81.41 61.55
N ALA A 351 3.37 -81.53 60.75
CA ALA A 351 2.44 -82.66 60.84
C ALA A 351 3.13 -84.00 60.61
N ILE A 352 4.03 -84.08 59.61
CA ILE A 352 4.82 -85.29 59.32
C ILE A 352 5.71 -85.64 60.51
N SER A 353 6.35 -84.65 61.15
CA SER A 353 7.17 -84.85 62.35
C SER A 353 6.33 -85.39 63.52
N GLU A 354 5.17 -84.80 63.77
CA GLU A 354 4.25 -85.21 64.84
C GLU A 354 3.73 -86.65 64.62
N VAL A 355 3.45 -87.05 63.37
CA VAL A 355 3.10 -88.45 63.04
C VAL A 355 4.24 -89.41 63.36
N ASN A 356 5.49 -89.05 63.01
CA ASN A 356 6.66 -89.89 63.26
C ASN A 356 6.96 -90.07 64.75
N GLU A 357 6.55 -89.11 65.58
CA GLU A 357 6.69 -89.15 67.05
C GLU A 357 5.44 -89.72 67.76
N GLU A 358 4.49 -90.28 67.02
CA GLU A 358 3.23 -90.87 67.52
C GLU A 358 2.23 -89.86 68.14
N TYR A 359 2.41 -88.55 67.91
CA TYR A 359 1.47 -87.48 68.30
C TYR A 359 0.33 -87.30 67.26
N PHE A 360 -0.51 -88.33 67.12
CA PHE A 360 -1.51 -88.38 66.04
C PHE A 360 -2.61 -87.32 66.15
N SER A 361 -2.98 -86.88 67.36
CA SER A 361 -4.04 -85.89 67.54
C SER A 361 -3.60 -84.51 67.07
N GLU A 362 -2.38 -84.13 67.43
CA GLU A 362 -1.73 -82.88 67.06
C GLU A 362 -1.54 -82.82 65.55
N ALA A 363 -1.03 -83.90 64.94
CA ALA A 363 -0.85 -84.00 63.50
C ALA A 363 -2.18 -83.86 62.73
N LEU A 364 -3.25 -84.49 63.22
CA LEU A 364 -4.58 -84.38 62.62
C LEU A 364 -5.08 -82.93 62.61
N ASP A 365 -4.83 -82.18 63.68
CA ASP A 365 -5.22 -80.77 63.76
C ASP A 365 -4.44 -79.89 62.79
N LYS A 366 -3.16 -80.19 62.51
CA LYS A 366 -2.39 -79.51 61.44
C LYS A 366 -2.98 -79.79 60.06
N TYR A 367 -3.34 -81.03 59.74
CA TYR A 367 -3.96 -81.36 58.45
C TYR A 367 -5.34 -80.71 58.26
N LYS A 368 -6.16 -80.64 59.32
CA LYS A 368 -7.41 -79.87 59.29
C LYS A 368 -7.15 -78.38 59.02
N ALA A 369 -6.11 -77.81 59.63
CA ALA A 369 -5.73 -76.42 59.41
C ALA A 369 -5.27 -76.17 57.95
N ILE A 370 -4.54 -77.12 57.35
CA ILE A 370 -4.18 -77.07 55.92
C ILE A 370 -5.44 -77.05 55.06
N LEU A 371 -6.38 -77.98 55.27
CA LEU A 371 -7.63 -78.06 54.51
C LEU A 371 -8.45 -76.77 54.61
N SER A 372 -8.61 -76.23 55.83
CA SER A 372 -9.33 -74.98 56.05
C SER A 372 -8.68 -73.79 55.33
N ARG A 373 -7.34 -73.72 55.30
CA ARG A 373 -6.61 -72.65 54.58
C ARG A 373 -6.75 -72.76 53.06
N ILE A 374 -6.73 -73.97 52.51
CA ILE A 374 -6.98 -74.21 51.08
C ILE A 374 -8.42 -73.82 50.72
N GLN A 375 -9.41 -74.25 51.51
CA GLN A 375 -10.81 -73.87 51.29
C GLN A 375 -10.99 -72.36 51.30
N LYS A 376 -10.44 -71.69 52.31
CA LYS A 376 -10.51 -70.23 52.41
C LYS A 376 -9.90 -69.53 51.19
N TYR A 377 -8.76 -70.01 50.68
CA TYR A 377 -8.15 -69.45 49.47
C TYR A 377 -9.00 -69.65 48.20
N LEU A 378 -9.78 -70.72 48.12
CA LEU A 378 -10.67 -70.99 46.98
C LEU A 378 -11.97 -70.20 47.03
N GLU A 379 -12.35 -69.68 48.21
CA GLU A 379 -13.57 -68.90 48.43
C GLU A 379 -13.36 -67.38 48.30
N GLU A 380 -12.11 -66.91 48.38
CA GLU A 380 -11.68 -65.52 48.17
C GLU A 380 -11.29 -65.26 46.71
#